data_AF-A0A268ELH9-F1
#
_entry.id   AF-A0A268ELH9-F1
#
_cell.length_a   1.000
_cell.length_b   1.000
_cell.length_c   1.000
_cell.angle_alpha   90.00
_cell.angle_beta   90.00
_cell.angle_gamma   90.00
#
_symmetry.space_group_name_H-M   'P 1'
#
loop_
_entity.id
_entity.type
_entity.pdbx_description
1 polymer ?
#
loop_
_entity_poly.entity_id
_entity_poly.type
_entity_poly.pdbx_seq_one_letter_code
_entity_poly.pdbx_strand_id
1 'polypeptide(L)'
;MTGYEVKVSRGDFVQDQKWPGYMAYCHKFSFVCPKGLISKDELPEEVGLVYYYPDSGALRSERSAKHRMVEIPSDIYQYILMSRTESDRHPFFSNSREMLEAYVSDKADRKALGSEVSSKLVAEIRDLRKKVRDVDWEKERLKRDAQLLQEVRVLLAEYGIRLGAWNNWEEEMRQRLSVGVNPQVIKIMNQITASTEELARMLQPVETK
;
A
#
# COMPACT_ATOMS: atom_id res chain seq x y z
N MET A 1 -19.56 -30.88 -28.21
CA MET A 1 -18.33 -30.59 -27.43
C MET A 1 -17.75 -31.89 -26.87
N THR A 2 -16.46 -32.14 -27.06
CA THR A 2 -15.75 -33.32 -26.53
C THR A 2 -14.81 -32.88 -25.40
N GLY A 3 -14.91 -33.52 -24.23
CA GLY A 3 -14.00 -33.33 -23.11
C GLY A 3 -12.90 -34.39 -23.09
N TYR A 4 -11.68 -33.97 -22.81
CA TYR A 4 -10.52 -34.85 -22.59
C TYR A 4 -9.92 -34.55 -21.23
N GLU A 5 -9.77 -35.58 -20.39
CA GLU A 5 -9.12 -35.48 -19.09
C GLU A 5 -7.77 -36.20 -19.17
N VAL A 6 -6.68 -35.46 -19.01
CA VAL A 6 -5.32 -36.01 -19.16
C VAL A 6 -4.82 -36.49 -17.80
N LYS A 7 -4.48 -37.79 -17.70
CA LYS A 7 -3.92 -38.39 -16.50
C LYS A 7 -2.48 -38.84 -16.75
N VAL A 8 -1.55 -38.32 -15.94
CA VAL A 8 -0.10 -38.60 -16.08
C VAL A 8 0.43 -39.58 -15.03
N SER A 9 -0.35 -39.83 -13.98
CA SER A 9 0.00 -40.80 -12.94
C SER A 9 -1.22 -41.61 -12.48
N ARG A 10 -0.96 -42.80 -11.93
CA ARG A 10 -2.03 -43.65 -11.40
C ARG A 10 -2.74 -43.02 -10.19
N GLY A 11 -1.99 -42.35 -9.32
CA GLY A 11 -2.54 -41.64 -8.15
C GLY A 11 -3.51 -40.53 -8.55
N ASP A 12 -3.17 -39.78 -9.61
CA ASP A 12 -4.02 -38.73 -10.18
C ASP A 12 -5.36 -39.28 -10.69
N PHE A 13 -5.37 -40.46 -11.33
CA PHE A 13 -6.63 -41.12 -11.71
C PHE A 13 -7.44 -41.59 -10.50
N VAL A 14 -6.81 -42.27 -9.53
CA VAL A 14 -7.53 -42.86 -8.37
C VAL A 14 -8.09 -41.80 -7.42
N GLN A 15 -7.40 -40.66 -7.27
CA GLN A 15 -7.84 -39.55 -6.43
C GLN A 15 -8.91 -38.68 -7.08
N ASP A 16 -9.04 -38.74 -8.41
CA ASP A 16 -10.06 -38.00 -9.13
C ASP A 16 -11.41 -38.71 -9.00
N GLN A 17 -12.21 -38.26 -8.04
CA GLN A 17 -13.59 -38.72 -7.85
C GLN A 17 -14.61 -37.76 -8.47
N LYS A 18 -14.16 -36.64 -9.04
CA LYS A 18 -15.03 -35.55 -9.50
C LYS A 18 -15.33 -35.64 -11.00
N TRP A 19 -14.53 -36.39 -11.74
CA TRP A 19 -14.68 -36.53 -13.19
C TRP A 19 -16.09 -36.93 -13.67
N PRO A 20 -16.94 -37.71 -12.94
CA PRO A 20 -18.29 -37.97 -13.40
C PRO A 20 -19.12 -36.69 -13.53
N GLY A 21 -18.81 -35.64 -12.75
CA GLY A 21 -19.46 -34.33 -12.88
C GLY A 21 -19.17 -33.64 -14.21
N TYR A 22 -17.98 -33.85 -14.81
CA TYR A 22 -17.63 -33.27 -16.10
C TYR A 22 -18.43 -33.85 -17.26
N MET A 23 -18.98 -35.06 -17.07
CA MET A 23 -19.81 -35.73 -18.06
C MET A 23 -21.12 -34.99 -18.33
N ALA A 24 -21.61 -34.16 -17.41
CA ALA A 24 -22.78 -33.32 -17.59
C ALA A 24 -22.51 -32.07 -18.45
N TYR A 25 -21.24 -31.76 -18.71
CA TYR A 25 -20.85 -30.58 -19.47
C TYR A 25 -20.27 -30.91 -20.84
N CYS A 26 -20.25 -32.18 -21.28
CA CYS A 26 -19.72 -32.57 -22.58
C CYS A 26 -20.52 -33.69 -23.25
N HIS A 27 -20.53 -33.68 -24.58
CA HIS A 27 -21.26 -34.67 -25.38
C HIS A 27 -20.50 -36.00 -25.48
N LYS A 28 -19.17 -35.95 -25.38
CA LYS A 28 -18.25 -37.09 -25.36
C LYS A 28 -17.19 -36.80 -24.31
N PHE A 29 -16.84 -37.79 -23.50
CA PHE A 29 -15.81 -37.67 -22.48
C PHE A 29 -14.81 -38.82 -22.61
N SER A 30 -13.52 -38.51 -22.67
CA SER A 30 -12.46 -39.50 -22.75
C SER A 30 -11.32 -39.19 -21.79
N PHE A 31 -10.78 -40.22 -21.16
CA PHE A 31 -9.47 -40.12 -20.51
C PHE A 31 -8.35 -40.23 -21.55
N VAL A 32 -7.28 -39.47 -21.34
CA VAL A 32 -6.05 -39.52 -22.12
C VAL A 32 -4.89 -39.82 -21.18
N CYS A 33 -4.19 -40.92 -21.38
CA CYS A 33 -3.07 -41.29 -20.50
C CYS A 33 -2.00 -42.09 -21.24
N PRO A 34 -0.77 -42.20 -20.71
CA PRO A 34 0.20 -43.18 -21.19
C PRO A 34 -0.40 -44.59 -21.23
N LYS A 35 -0.01 -45.38 -22.24
CA LYS A 35 -0.46 -46.78 -22.36
C LYS A 35 -0.19 -47.55 -21.06
N GLY A 36 -1.21 -48.23 -20.56
CA GLY A 36 -1.12 -49.09 -19.37
C GLY A 36 -1.37 -48.39 -18.03
N LEU A 37 -1.62 -47.07 -18.02
CA LEU A 37 -1.93 -46.34 -16.78
C LEU A 37 -3.37 -46.56 -16.28
N ILE A 38 -4.32 -46.57 -17.21
CA ILE A 38 -5.74 -46.85 -16.96
C ILE A 38 -6.14 -47.99 -17.90
N SER A 39 -6.79 -49.03 -17.39
CA SER A 39 -7.41 -50.06 -18.22
C SER A 39 -8.85 -49.67 -18.59
N LYS A 40 -9.30 -50.09 -19.77
CA LYS A 40 -10.67 -49.91 -20.25
C LYS A 40 -11.72 -50.52 -19.32
N ASP A 41 -11.36 -51.58 -18.59
CA ASP A 41 -12.28 -52.29 -17.70
C ASP A 41 -12.54 -51.53 -16.38
N GLU A 42 -11.72 -50.52 -16.09
CA GLU A 42 -11.86 -49.66 -14.91
C GLU A 42 -12.79 -48.47 -15.15
N LEU A 43 -13.17 -48.26 -16.40
CA LEU A 43 -13.92 -47.11 -16.86
C LEU A 43 -15.31 -47.55 -17.33
N PRO A 44 -16.38 -46.82 -16.98
CA PRO A 44 -17.72 -47.09 -17.51
C PRO A 44 -17.75 -47.11 -19.04
N GLU A 45 -18.65 -47.89 -19.61
CA GLU A 45 -18.69 -48.19 -21.06
C GLU A 45 -18.89 -46.92 -21.92
N GLU A 46 -19.55 -45.91 -21.36
CA GLU A 46 -19.79 -44.62 -21.99
C GLU A 46 -18.54 -43.72 -22.07
N VAL A 47 -17.51 -43.98 -21.26
CA VAL A 47 -16.27 -43.20 -21.19
C VAL A 47 -15.24 -43.71 -22.20
N GLY A 48 -14.69 -42.80 -23.01
CA GLY A 48 -13.63 -43.11 -23.95
C GLY A 48 -12.25 -43.22 -23.27
N LEU A 49 -11.34 -43.90 -23.94
CA LEU A 49 -9.96 -44.05 -23.51
C LEU A 49 -9.03 -43.86 -24.71
N VAL A 50 -8.08 -42.94 -24.57
CA VAL A 50 -7.05 -42.65 -25.56
C VAL A 50 -5.69 -42.88 -24.91
N TYR A 51 -4.88 -43.72 -25.53
CA TYR A 51 -3.52 -43.95 -25.09
C TYR A 51 -2.53 -43.06 -25.83
N TYR A 52 -1.64 -42.47 -25.06
CA TYR A 52 -0.39 -41.91 -25.53
C TYR A 52 0.72 -42.96 -25.49
N TYR A 53 1.46 -43.09 -26.59
CA TYR A 53 2.58 -44.02 -26.73
C TYR A 53 3.90 -43.23 -26.71
N PRO A 54 4.62 -43.18 -25.57
CA PRO A 54 5.81 -42.34 -25.41
C PRO A 54 6.88 -42.57 -26.49
N ASP A 55 7.10 -43.83 -26.88
CA ASP A 55 8.14 -44.21 -27.85
C ASP A 55 7.89 -43.66 -29.26
N SER A 56 6.63 -43.43 -29.62
CA SER A 56 6.24 -42.97 -30.96
C SER A 56 5.60 -41.58 -30.98
N GLY A 57 5.27 -41.03 -29.82
CA GLY A 57 4.47 -39.81 -29.68
C GLY A 57 3.01 -39.94 -30.15
N ALA A 58 2.57 -41.12 -30.57
CA ALA A 58 1.26 -41.32 -31.16
C ALA A 58 0.15 -41.37 -30.09
N LEU A 59 -1.02 -40.82 -30.43
CA LEU A 59 -2.27 -40.99 -29.69
C LEU A 59 -3.15 -41.99 -30.42
N ARG A 60 -3.66 -43.01 -29.71
CA ARG A 60 -4.60 -44.01 -30.28
C ARG A 60 -5.81 -44.16 -29.39
N SER A 61 -6.99 -44.18 -29.98
CA SER A 61 -8.23 -44.48 -29.25
C SER A 61 -8.33 -45.98 -29.03
N GLU A 62 -8.26 -46.39 -27.76
CA GLU A 62 -8.48 -47.78 -27.35
C GLU A 62 -9.99 -48.06 -27.23
N ARG A 63 -10.75 -47.08 -26.71
CA ARG A 63 -12.21 -47.11 -26.69
C ARG A 63 -12.77 -45.75 -27.07
N SER A 64 -13.71 -45.73 -28.01
CA SER A 64 -14.43 -44.52 -28.38
C SER A 64 -15.46 -44.15 -27.32
N ALA A 65 -15.52 -42.86 -26.95
CA ALA A 65 -16.55 -42.35 -26.04
C ALA A 65 -17.93 -42.40 -26.69
N LYS A 66 -18.95 -42.82 -25.92
CA LYS A 66 -20.34 -42.80 -26.39
C LYS A 66 -20.84 -41.35 -26.44
N HIS A 67 -21.49 -40.99 -27.54
CA HIS A 67 -22.08 -39.66 -27.70
C HIS A 67 -23.38 -39.55 -26.88
N ARG A 68 -23.49 -38.49 -26.10
CA ARG A 68 -24.65 -38.18 -25.26
C ARG A 68 -25.14 -36.77 -25.59
N MET A 69 -26.44 -36.64 -25.80
CA MET A 69 -27.08 -35.33 -25.98
C MET A 69 -27.30 -34.74 -24.59
N VAL A 70 -26.44 -33.81 -24.21
CA VAL A 70 -26.51 -33.12 -22.91
C VAL A 70 -26.72 -31.65 -23.18
N GLU A 71 -27.70 -31.04 -22.51
CA GLU A 71 -27.92 -29.60 -22.55
C GLU A 71 -26.82 -28.92 -21.72
N ILE A 72 -25.83 -28.37 -22.43
CA ILE A 72 -24.71 -27.67 -21.79
C ILE A 72 -25.17 -26.24 -21.47
N PRO A 73 -25.08 -25.78 -20.21
CA PRO A 73 -25.45 -24.42 -19.84
C PRO A 73 -24.71 -23.37 -20.67
N SER A 74 -25.41 -22.30 -21.08
CA SER A 74 -24.87 -21.19 -21.87
C SER A 74 -23.63 -20.56 -21.24
N ASP A 75 -23.61 -20.50 -19.91
CA ASP A 75 -22.58 -19.81 -19.13
C ASP A 75 -21.21 -20.48 -19.28
N ILE A 76 -21.18 -21.80 -19.46
CA ILE A 76 -19.94 -22.55 -19.73
C ILE A 76 -19.38 -22.18 -21.11
N TYR A 77 -20.24 -22.03 -22.12
CA TYR A 77 -19.79 -21.58 -23.44
C TYR A 77 -19.26 -20.15 -23.40
N GLN A 78 -19.93 -19.25 -22.67
CA GLN A 78 -19.47 -17.89 -22.47
C GLN A 78 -18.11 -17.85 -21.77
N TYR A 79 -17.94 -18.64 -20.70
CA TYR A 79 -16.67 -18.76 -19.99
C TYR A 79 -15.56 -19.30 -20.90
N ILE A 80 -15.81 -20.38 -21.65
CA ILE A 80 -14.82 -20.96 -22.56
C ILE A 80 -14.45 -19.96 -23.65
N LEU A 81 -15.43 -19.25 -24.22
CA LEU A 81 -15.17 -18.20 -25.21
C LEU A 81 -14.30 -17.12 -24.56
N MET A 82 -14.75 -16.44 -23.51
CA MET A 82 -14.00 -15.36 -22.86
C MET A 82 -12.58 -15.79 -22.44
N SER A 83 -12.43 -16.96 -21.81
CA SER A 83 -11.13 -17.47 -21.32
C SER A 83 -10.19 -17.97 -22.42
N ARG A 84 -10.69 -18.34 -23.60
CA ARG A 84 -9.87 -18.87 -24.70
C ARG A 84 -9.71 -17.90 -25.87
N THR A 85 -10.58 -16.89 -26.00
CA THR A 85 -10.43 -15.81 -26.98
C THR A 85 -9.61 -14.65 -26.43
N GLU A 86 -9.61 -14.41 -25.12
CA GLU A 86 -8.81 -13.34 -24.50
C GLU A 86 -7.80 -13.92 -23.51
N SER A 87 -6.62 -14.27 -24.03
CA SER A 87 -5.43 -14.54 -23.21
C SER A 87 -4.23 -13.93 -23.90
N ASP A 88 -4.04 -12.61 -23.75
CA ASP A 88 -2.75 -11.89 -23.75
C ASP A 88 -1.69 -12.21 -24.82
N ARG A 89 -2.04 -12.84 -25.94
CA ARG A 89 -1.13 -13.10 -27.06
C ARG A 89 -1.55 -12.22 -28.24
N HIS A 90 -0.70 -11.23 -28.49
CA HIS A 90 -0.46 -10.42 -29.70
C HIS A 90 -1.08 -10.92 -31.03
N PRO A 91 -1.24 -10.01 -32.01
CA PRO A 91 -2.26 -10.07 -33.05
C PRO A 91 -2.01 -11.26 -33.99
N PHE A 92 -3.04 -11.67 -34.71
CA PHE A 92 -2.87 -12.64 -35.78
C PHE A 92 -1.91 -12.07 -36.83
N PHE A 93 -0.65 -12.50 -36.82
CA PHE A 93 0.34 -12.15 -37.84
C PHE A 93 0.10 -13.00 -39.09
N SER A 94 0.18 -12.39 -40.26
CA SER A 94 -0.04 -13.08 -41.53
C SER A 94 1.13 -14.00 -41.90
N ASN A 95 2.33 -13.74 -41.39
CA ASN A 95 3.52 -14.56 -41.62
C ASN A 95 4.58 -14.39 -40.51
N SER A 96 5.58 -15.28 -40.50
CA SER A 96 6.65 -15.29 -39.49
C SER A 96 7.52 -14.04 -39.47
N ARG A 97 7.69 -13.34 -40.61
CA ARG A 97 8.46 -12.10 -40.67
C ARG A 97 7.73 -10.98 -39.91
N GLU A 98 6.45 -10.80 -40.17
CA GLU A 98 5.60 -9.80 -39.51
C GLU A 98 5.61 -9.95 -37.98
N MET A 99 5.55 -11.19 -37.50
CA MET A 99 5.66 -11.50 -36.07
C MET A 99 7.01 -11.05 -35.48
N LEU A 100 8.11 -11.38 -36.16
CA LEU A 100 9.46 -11.04 -35.67
C LEU A 100 9.69 -9.52 -35.69
N GLU A 101 9.18 -8.82 -36.70
CA GLU A 101 9.26 -7.36 -36.79
C GLU A 101 8.49 -6.68 -35.64
N ALA A 102 7.26 -7.13 -35.37
CA ALA A 102 6.47 -6.63 -34.24
C ALA A 102 7.15 -6.90 -32.89
N TYR A 103 7.73 -8.09 -32.72
CA TYR A 103 8.45 -8.45 -31.49
C TYR A 103 9.68 -7.57 -31.25
N VAL A 104 10.46 -7.26 -32.30
CA VAL A 104 11.62 -6.38 -32.19
C VAL A 104 11.21 -4.95 -31.87
N SER A 105 10.13 -4.45 -32.48
CA SER A 105 9.58 -3.11 -32.21
C SER A 105 9.14 -2.99 -30.75
N ASP A 106 8.28 -3.91 -30.28
CA ASP A 106 7.77 -3.89 -28.90
C ASP A 106 8.90 -3.97 -27.87
N LYS A 107 9.95 -4.75 -28.15
CA LYS A 107 11.14 -4.80 -27.28
C LYS A 107 11.89 -3.47 -27.21
N ALA A 108 12.01 -2.75 -28.32
CA ALA A 108 12.65 -1.44 -28.36
C ALA A 108 11.81 -0.40 -27.60
N ASP A 109 10.49 -0.40 -27.82
CA ASP A 109 9.54 0.52 -27.18
C ASP A 109 9.50 0.33 -25.67
N ARG A 110 9.41 -0.93 -25.21
CA ARG A 110 9.45 -1.27 -23.78
C ARG A 110 10.74 -0.84 -23.11
N LYS A 111 11.87 -0.98 -23.80
CA LYS A 111 13.17 -0.53 -23.28
C LYS A 111 13.22 0.99 -23.14
N ALA A 112 12.76 1.72 -24.16
CA ALA A 112 12.70 3.18 -24.13
C ALA A 112 11.79 3.69 -23.00
N LEU A 113 10.57 3.15 -22.91
CA LEU A 113 9.61 3.45 -21.85
C LEU A 113 10.19 3.17 -20.47
N GLY A 114 10.82 2.00 -20.28
CA GLY A 114 11.45 1.64 -19.02
C GLY A 114 12.55 2.62 -18.61
N SER A 115 13.37 3.08 -19.55
CA SER A 115 14.42 4.08 -19.29
C SER A 115 13.84 5.44 -18.91
N GLU A 116 12.76 5.86 -19.56
CA GLU A 116 12.11 7.15 -19.29
C GLU A 116 11.43 7.15 -17.92
N VAL A 117 10.66 6.10 -17.62
CA VAL A 117 10.00 5.91 -16.31
C VAL A 117 11.03 5.86 -15.19
N SER A 118 12.08 5.05 -15.35
CA SER A 118 13.15 4.95 -14.35
C SER A 118 13.80 6.31 -14.08
N SER A 119 14.11 7.08 -15.14
CA SER A 119 14.70 8.41 -15.00
C SER A 119 13.79 9.38 -14.24
N LYS A 120 12.49 9.40 -14.55
CA LYS A 120 11.51 10.25 -13.87
C LYS A 120 11.35 9.87 -12.39
N LEU A 121 11.23 8.57 -12.10
CA LEU A 121 11.11 8.09 -10.72
C LEU A 121 12.36 8.39 -9.89
N VAL A 122 13.55 8.26 -10.47
CA VAL A 122 14.81 8.60 -9.80
C VAL A 122 14.87 10.11 -9.48
N ALA A 123 14.44 10.96 -10.42
CA ALA A 123 14.36 12.40 -10.18
C ALA A 123 13.37 12.73 -9.05
N GLU A 124 12.18 12.15 -9.08
CA GLU A 124 11.15 12.36 -8.07
C GLU A 124 11.59 11.88 -6.68
N ILE A 125 12.23 10.70 -6.58
CA ILE A 125 12.81 10.20 -5.32
C ILE A 125 13.89 11.16 -4.81
N ARG A 126 14.74 11.69 -5.69
CA ARG A 126 15.77 12.67 -5.30
C ARG A 126 15.14 13.94 -4.72
N ASP A 127 14.10 14.45 -5.35
CA ASP A 127 13.41 15.66 -4.91
C ASP A 127 12.66 15.45 -3.59
N LEU A 128 11.96 14.33 -3.44
CA LEU A 128 11.29 13.96 -2.19
C LEU A 128 12.30 13.82 -1.05
N ARG A 129 13.45 13.16 -1.28
CA ARG A 129 14.52 13.07 -0.29
C ARG A 129 15.08 14.43 0.09
N LYS A 130 15.15 15.38 -0.85
CA LYS A 130 15.56 16.77 -0.55
C LYS A 130 14.54 17.46 0.34
N LYS A 131 13.25 17.40 -0.01
CA LYS A 131 12.17 17.97 0.81
C LYS A 131 12.15 17.41 2.24
N VAL A 132 12.32 16.10 2.39
CA VAL A 132 12.39 15.46 3.71
C VAL A 132 13.54 16.03 4.53
N ARG A 133 14.74 16.14 3.93
CA ARG A 133 15.87 16.77 4.62
C ARG A 133 15.56 18.20 5.02
N ASP A 134 15.07 19.02 4.10
CA ASP A 134 14.81 20.44 4.37
C ASP A 134 13.80 20.61 5.52
N VAL A 135 12.75 19.79 5.57
CA VAL A 135 11.77 19.76 6.66
C VAL A 135 12.40 19.31 7.98
N ASP A 136 13.25 18.29 7.97
CA ASP A 136 13.95 17.84 9.19
C ASP A 136 14.88 18.94 9.74
N TRP A 137 15.61 19.63 8.86
CA TRP A 137 16.45 20.77 9.24
C TRP A 137 15.63 21.90 9.88
N GLU A 138 14.49 22.26 9.28
CA GLU A 138 13.61 23.29 9.82
C GLU A 138 12.98 22.88 11.16
N LYS A 139 12.55 21.63 11.27
CA LYS A 139 12.03 21.06 12.52
C LYS A 139 13.06 21.13 13.64
N GLU A 140 14.30 20.74 13.38
CA GLU A 140 15.36 20.79 14.40
C GLU A 140 15.74 22.24 14.75
N ARG A 141 15.70 23.19 13.80
CA ARG A 141 15.84 24.61 14.10
C ARG A 141 14.72 25.10 15.03
N LEU A 142 13.46 24.85 14.68
CA LEU A 142 12.30 25.29 15.46
C LEU A 142 12.27 24.65 16.85
N LYS A 143 12.71 23.39 17.00
CA LYS A 143 12.87 22.77 18.32
C LYS A 143 13.89 23.50 19.18
N ARG A 144 15.06 23.86 18.62
CA ARG A 144 16.08 24.64 19.35
C ARG A 144 15.55 26.00 19.76
N ASP A 145 14.87 26.70 18.85
CA ASP A 145 14.29 28.01 19.12
C ASP A 145 13.20 27.93 20.20
N ALA A 146 12.34 26.90 20.15
CA ALA A 146 11.32 26.67 21.16
C ALA A 146 11.93 26.33 22.53
N GLN A 147 13.03 25.57 22.56
CA GLN A 147 13.75 25.26 23.80
C GLN A 147 14.40 26.51 24.40
N LEU A 148 15.08 27.32 23.59
CA LEU A 148 15.64 28.61 24.02
C LEU A 148 14.54 29.53 24.56
N LEU A 149 13.41 29.63 23.86
CA LEU A 149 12.29 30.44 24.32
C LEU A 149 11.74 29.92 25.65
N GLN A 150 11.69 28.60 25.84
CA GLN A 150 11.26 28.02 27.10
C GLN A 150 12.24 28.34 28.24
N GLU A 151 13.55 28.29 27.99
CA GLU A 151 14.57 28.71 28.97
C GLU A 151 14.41 30.19 29.34
N VAL A 152 14.23 31.07 28.35
CA VAL A 152 13.96 32.49 28.56
C VAL A 152 12.67 32.72 29.35
N ARG A 153 11.61 31.95 29.06
CA ARG A 153 10.34 32.01 29.80
C ARG A 153 10.51 31.65 31.27
N VAL A 154 11.30 30.61 31.57
CA VAL A 154 11.59 30.21 32.95
C VAL A 154 12.36 31.31 33.67
N LEU A 155 13.44 31.83 33.06
CA LEU A 155 14.23 32.91 33.63
C LEU A 155 13.39 34.15 33.91
N LEU A 156 12.60 34.61 32.93
CA LEU A 156 11.72 35.76 33.11
C LEU A 156 10.67 35.54 34.20
N ALA A 157 10.17 34.32 34.35
CA ALA A 157 9.23 33.98 35.42
C ALA A 157 9.86 34.06 36.82
N GLU A 158 11.14 33.72 36.99
CA GLU A 158 11.89 33.95 38.23
C GLU A 158 11.96 35.44 38.58
N TYR A 159 12.16 36.28 37.56
CA TYR A 159 12.08 37.73 37.70
C TYR A 159 10.64 38.26 37.74
N GLY A 160 9.61 37.40 37.76
CA GLY A 160 8.21 37.76 37.91
C GLY A 160 7.55 38.36 36.67
N ILE A 161 8.11 38.15 35.46
CA ILE A 161 7.51 38.52 34.18
C ILE A 161 7.01 37.24 33.52
N ARG A 162 5.73 37.18 33.15
CA ARG A 162 5.17 36.02 32.45
C ARG A 162 4.96 36.35 30.99
N LEU A 163 5.56 35.59 30.08
CA LEU A 163 5.30 35.73 28.64
C LEU A 163 3.96 35.07 28.27
N GLY A 164 3.04 35.84 27.67
CA GLY A 164 1.74 35.37 27.18
C GLY A 164 1.20 36.24 26.04
N ALA A 165 0.33 35.67 25.20
CA ALA A 165 -0.23 36.39 24.05
C ALA A 165 -1.25 37.49 24.44
N TRP A 166 -1.72 37.49 25.69
CA TRP A 166 -2.80 38.34 26.18
C TRP A 166 -2.37 39.22 27.37
N ASN A 167 -1.07 39.44 27.55
CA ASN A 167 -0.55 40.28 28.63
C ASN A 167 0.48 41.30 28.14
N ASN A 168 0.70 42.35 28.95
CA ASN A 168 1.62 43.45 28.65
C ASN A 168 3.06 43.13 29.06
N TRP A 169 3.54 41.93 28.72
CA TRP A 169 4.87 41.47 29.13
C TRP A 169 6.00 42.35 28.58
N GLU A 170 5.83 42.95 27.39
CA GLU A 170 6.83 43.86 26.81
C GLU A 170 7.03 45.10 27.69
N GLU A 171 5.94 45.70 28.16
CA GLU A 171 5.99 46.90 29.00
C GLU A 171 6.56 46.59 30.38
N GLU A 172 6.15 45.45 30.98
CA GLU A 172 6.72 44.97 32.24
C GLU A 172 8.23 44.70 32.14
N MET A 173 8.67 44.14 31.02
CA MET A 173 10.09 43.87 30.76
C MET A 173 10.88 45.16 30.56
N ARG A 174 10.35 46.12 29.79
CA ARG A 174 10.98 47.44 29.56
C ARG A 174 11.13 48.23 30.84
N GLN A 175 10.08 48.31 31.66
CA GLN A 175 10.14 48.99 32.96
C GLN A 175 11.17 48.36 33.90
N ARG A 176 11.28 47.03 33.92
CA ARG A 176 12.24 46.34 34.81
C ARG A 176 13.68 46.47 34.34
N LEU A 177 13.93 46.44 33.04
CA LEU A 177 15.25 46.66 32.46
C LEU A 177 15.72 48.12 32.59
N SER A 178 14.81 49.10 32.53
CA SER A 178 15.16 50.52 32.67
C SER A 178 15.44 50.95 34.10
N VAL A 179 14.75 50.35 35.08
CA VAL A 179 14.89 50.71 36.49
C VAL A 179 16.06 49.97 37.16
N GLY A 180 16.45 48.78 36.67
CA GLY A 180 17.58 48.01 37.20
C GLY A 180 17.39 47.47 38.63
N VAL A 181 16.19 47.65 39.21
CA VAL A 181 15.89 47.28 40.60
C VAL A 181 15.06 46.00 40.64
N ASN A 182 15.46 45.09 41.55
CA ASN A 182 14.81 43.80 41.76
C ASN A 182 13.31 43.98 42.16
N PRO A 183 12.36 43.25 41.54
CA PRO A 183 10.93 43.37 41.82
C PRO A 183 10.53 43.18 43.28
N GLN A 184 11.25 42.31 44.01
CA GLN A 184 11.01 42.10 45.44
C GLN A 184 11.32 43.36 46.25
N VAL A 185 12.34 44.12 45.84
CA VAL A 185 12.75 45.35 46.51
C VAL A 185 11.70 46.44 46.33
N ILE A 186 11.10 46.58 45.14
CA ILE A 186 10.01 47.55 44.91
C ILE A 186 8.79 47.21 45.76
N LYS A 187 8.45 45.91 45.87
CA LYS A 187 7.30 45.45 46.67
C LYS A 187 7.49 45.74 48.16
N ILE A 188 8.68 45.48 48.67
CA ILE A 188 9.08 45.79 50.06
C ILE A 188 9.06 47.31 50.27
N MET A 189 9.60 48.08 49.33
CA MET A 189 9.64 49.53 49.42
C MET A 189 8.23 50.12 49.50
N ASN A 190 7.30 49.68 48.64
CA ASN A 190 5.90 50.11 48.67
C ASN A 190 5.18 49.70 49.96
N GLN A 191 5.46 48.51 50.50
CA GLN A 191 4.93 48.11 51.81
C GLN A 191 5.44 49.02 52.93
N ILE A 192 6.73 49.36 52.92
CA ILE A 192 7.32 50.29 53.87
C ILE A 192 6.66 51.67 53.72
N THR A 193 6.45 52.17 52.49
CA THR A 193 5.85 53.48 52.26
C THR A 193 4.40 53.53 52.77
N ALA A 194 3.61 52.50 52.45
CA ALA A 194 2.23 52.38 52.93
C ALA A 194 2.15 52.32 54.47
N SER A 195 3.07 51.57 55.08
CA SER A 195 3.16 51.45 56.55
C SER A 195 3.54 52.79 57.19
N THR A 196 4.46 53.55 56.57
CA THR A 196 4.83 54.89 57.05
C THR A 196 3.69 55.92 56.87
N GLU A 197 2.91 55.83 55.81
CA GLU A 197 1.73 56.69 55.61
C GLU A 197 0.60 56.37 56.59
N GLU A 198 0.42 55.10 56.93
CA GLU A 198 -0.55 54.67 57.95
C GLU A 198 -0.14 55.15 59.34
N LEU A 199 1.14 55.01 59.70
CA LEU A 199 1.69 55.58 60.94
C LEU A 199 1.56 57.10 60.97
N ALA A 200 1.81 57.79 59.86
CA ALA A 200 1.62 59.23 59.76
C ALA A 200 0.15 59.64 59.96
N ARG A 201 -0.81 58.85 59.44
CA ARG A 201 -2.24 59.05 59.70
C ARG A 201 -2.61 58.82 61.16
N MET A 202 -2.04 57.81 61.81
CA MET A 202 -2.27 57.54 63.24
C MET A 202 -1.70 58.63 64.16
N LEU A 203 -0.70 59.37 63.70
CA LEU A 203 -0.08 60.48 64.43
C LEU A 203 -0.76 61.84 64.20
N GLN A 204 -1.79 61.92 63.35
CA GLN A 204 -2.58 63.15 63.22
C GLN A 204 -3.47 63.32 64.47
N PRO A 205 -3.44 64.48 65.15
CA PRO A 205 -4.22 64.68 66.36
C PRO A 205 -5.71 64.65 66.03
N VAL A 206 -6.46 63.83 66.77
CA VAL A 206 -7.93 63.80 66.72
C VAL A 206 -8.42 65.17 67.16
N GLU A 207 -8.99 65.96 66.25
CA GLU A 207 -9.72 67.17 66.61
C GLU A 207 -10.95 66.79 67.43
N THR A 208 -10.82 66.86 68.76
CA THR A 208 -11.93 66.85 69.70
C THR A 208 -12.75 68.13 69.52
N LYS A 209 -13.98 67.98 69.04
CA LYS A 209 -15.09 68.92 69.29
C LYS A 209 -15.83 68.51 70.55
#